data_AF-A0A496DK65-F1
#
_entry.id   AF-A0A496DK65-F1
#
_cell.length_a   1.000
_cell.length_b   1.000
_cell.length_c   1.000
_cell.angle_alpha   90.00
_cell.angle_beta   90.00
_cell.angle_gamma   90.00
#
_symmetry.space_group_name_H-M   'P 1'
#
loop_
_entity.id
_entity.type
_entity.pdbx_description
1 polymer ?
#
loop_
_entity_poly.entity_id
_entity_poly.type
_entity_poly.pdbx_seq_one_letter_code
_entity_poly.pdbx_strand_id
1 'polypeptide(L)'
;MSIKHKIMENMTLSCYYEDLGKAQVNFRKKVQEECGVSLATASRWVNGKIIPRKSDREKIAGIVGRPVEELWPKLKEVQEA
;
A
#
# COMPACT_ATOMS: atom_id res chain seq x y z
N MET A 1 -4.85 -21.28 18.26
CA MET A 1 -4.40 -20.58 17.03
C MET A 1 -4.09 -19.13 17.38
N SER A 2 -2.91 -18.63 17.00
CA SER A 2 -2.38 -17.34 17.47
C SER A 2 -2.89 -16.18 16.61
N ILE A 3 -3.43 -15.13 17.25
CA ILE A 3 -3.95 -13.90 16.62
C ILE A 3 -2.93 -13.28 15.64
N LYS A 4 -1.63 -13.49 15.89
CA LYS A 4 -0.53 -13.04 15.04
C LYS A 4 -0.58 -13.59 13.61
N HIS A 5 -1.06 -14.82 13.40
CA HIS A 5 -1.18 -15.40 12.05
C HIS A 5 -2.29 -14.75 11.23
N LYS A 6 -3.40 -14.35 11.86
CA LYS A 6 -4.53 -13.71 11.17
C LYS A 6 -4.22 -12.29 10.67
N ILE A 7 -3.24 -11.63 11.29
CA ILE A 7 -2.73 -10.31 10.87
C ILE A 7 -1.72 -10.45 9.71
N MET A 8 -1.03 -11.60 9.61
CA MET A 8 -0.05 -11.87 8.57
C MET A 8 -0.66 -12.28 7.23
N GLU A 9 -1.93 -12.66 7.18
CA GLU A 9 -2.55 -13.18 5.95
C GLU A 9 -3.04 -12.10 4.96
N ASN A 10 -3.10 -10.81 5.34
CA ASN A 10 -3.57 -9.74 4.44
C ASN A 10 -2.95 -8.37 4.75
N MET A 11 -1.63 -8.26 4.70
CA MET A 11 -0.91 -7.00 4.98
C MET A 11 -0.94 -6.03 3.79
N THR A 12 -2.15 -5.64 3.38
CA THR A 12 -2.36 -4.69 2.28
C THR A 12 -1.81 -3.29 2.60
N LEU A 13 -1.54 -2.49 1.56
CA LEU A 13 -1.16 -1.08 1.75
C LEU A 13 -2.17 -0.31 2.62
N SER A 14 -3.46 -0.60 2.48
CA SER A 14 -4.50 0.06 3.29
C SER A 14 -4.44 -0.33 4.76
N CYS A 15 -4.21 -1.60 5.09
CA CYS A 15 -4.01 -2.02 6.47
C CYS A 15 -2.77 -1.36 7.07
N TYR A 16 -1.65 -1.35 6.34
CA TYR A 16 -0.45 -0.64 6.77
C TYR A 16 -0.74 0.84 7.03
N TYR A 17 -1.47 1.50 6.13
CA TYR A 17 -1.83 2.90 6.27
C TYR A 17 -2.71 3.16 7.49
N GLU A 18 -3.70 2.30 7.76
CA GLU A 18 -4.56 2.39 8.94
C GLU A 18 -3.76 2.33 10.24
N ASP A 19 -2.78 1.42 10.33
CA ASP A 19 -1.93 1.22 11.50
C ASP A 19 -1.00 2.41 11.83
N LEU A 20 -0.76 3.32 10.87
CA LEU A 20 0.13 4.48 11.07
C LEU A 20 -0.44 5.55 12.01
N GLY A 21 -1.75 5.56 12.27
CA GLY A 21 -2.40 6.58 13.10
C GLY A 21 -2.05 8.02 12.66
N LYS A 22 -1.43 8.81 13.55
CA LYS A 22 -1.04 10.21 13.25
C LYS A 22 0.01 10.31 12.12
N ALA A 23 0.81 9.28 11.89
CA ALA A 23 1.83 9.28 10.85
C ALA A 23 1.26 9.15 9.43
N GLN A 24 -0.04 8.85 9.29
CA GLN A 24 -0.75 8.79 8.00
C GLN A 24 -0.55 10.06 7.16
N VAL A 25 -0.60 11.24 7.79
CA VAL A 25 -0.46 12.52 7.08
C VAL A 25 0.91 12.62 6.41
N ASN A 26 1.97 12.24 7.12
CA ASN A 26 3.34 12.28 6.60
C ASN A 26 3.58 11.20 5.56
N PHE A 27 3.08 9.98 5.78
CA PHE A 27 3.20 8.91 4.81
C PHE A 27 2.51 9.25 3.49
N ARG A 28 1.28 9.79 3.54
CA ARG A 28 0.55 10.19 2.34
C ARG A 28 1.28 11.30 1.57
N LYS A 29 1.85 12.29 2.26
CA LYS A 29 2.70 13.32 1.64
C LYS A 29 3.95 12.72 1.00
N LYS A 30 4.61 11.78 1.68
CA LYS A 30 5.77 11.08 1.12
C LYS A 30 5.41 10.31 -0.16
N VAL A 31 4.27 9.62 -0.19
CA VAL A 31 3.76 8.96 -1.41
C VAL A 31 3.48 9.97 -2.52
N GLN A 32 2.89 11.12 -2.20
CA GLN A 32 2.65 12.21 -3.15
C GLN A 32 3.96 12.68 -3.80
N GLU A 33 4.97 12.98 -2.98
CA GLU A 33 6.26 13.54 -3.40
C GLU A 33 7.07 12.54 -4.24
N GLU A 34 7.26 11.32 -3.74
CA GLU A 34 8.07 10.27 -4.40
C GLU A 34 7.45 9.78 -5.71
N CYS A 35 6.12 9.76 -5.79
CA CYS A 35 5.40 9.32 -6.98
C CYS A 35 5.06 10.47 -7.93
N GLY A 36 5.26 11.74 -7.52
CA GLY A 36 4.92 12.91 -8.34
C GLY A 36 3.43 13.03 -8.68
N VAL A 37 2.54 12.64 -7.75
CA VAL A 37 1.08 12.63 -7.96
C VAL A 37 0.38 13.68 -7.10
N SER A 38 -0.93 13.90 -7.33
CA SER A 38 -1.73 14.75 -6.44
C SER A 38 -1.96 14.10 -5.08
N LEU A 39 -2.18 14.91 -4.03
CA LEU A 39 -2.54 14.40 -2.69
C LEU A 39 -3.83 13.57 -2.72
N ALA A 40 -4.80 13.95 -3.57
CA ALA A 40 -6.03 13.21 -3.75
C ALA A 40 -5.78 11.82 -4.37
N THR A 41 -4.87 11.73 -5.35
CA THR A 41 -4.44 10.45 -5.94
C THR A 41 -3.75 9.58 -4.89
N ALA A 42 -2.77 10.13 -4.17
CA ALA A 42 -2.08 9.42 -3.09
C ALA A 42 -3.08 8.92 -2.03
N SER A 43 -4.05 9.74 -1.62
CA SER A 43 -5.15 9.34 -0.72
C SER A 43 -5.91 8.12 -1.27
N ARG A 44 -6.34 8.13 -2.53
CA ARG A 44 -7.07 7.00 -3.12
C ARG A 44 -6.24 5.73 -3.14
N TRP A 45 -4.93 5.83 -3.35
CA TRP A 45 -4.01 4.69 -3.34
C TRP A 45 -3.83 4.09 -1.96
N VAL A 46 -3.47 4.90 -0.96
CA VAL A 46 -3.20 4.41 0.40
C VAL A 46 -4.45 3.89 1.09
N ASN A 47 -5.65 4.30 0.66
CA ASN A 47 -6.93 3.75 1.13
C ASN A 47 -7.42 2.55 0.29
N GLY A 48 -6.62 2.04 -0.64
CA GLY A 48 -6.96 0.86 -1.46
C GLY A 48 -8.10 1.08 -2.46
N LYS A 49 -8.51 2.32 -2.74
CA LYS A 49 -9.62 2.64 -3.68
C LYS A 49 -9.20 2.47 -5.14
N ILE A 50 -7.93 2.74 -5.44
CA ILE A 50 -7.35 2.62 -6.78
C ILE A 50 -6.00 1.93 -6.64
N ILE A 51 -5.74 0.96 -7.52
CA ILE A 51 -4.43 0.30 -7.61
C ILE A 51 -3.51 1.18 -8.46
N PRO A 52 -2.34 1.63 -7.94
CA PRO A 52 -1.35 2.41 -8.71
C PRO A 52 -0.77 1.61 -9.88
N ARG A 53 -0.05 2.25 -10.81
CA ARG A 53 0.70 1.55 -11.86
C ARG A 53 1.91 0.81 -11.29
N LYS A 54 2.50 -0.11 -12.05
CA LYS A 54 3.62 -0.96 -11.59
C LYS A 54 4.77 -0.16 -10.98
N SER A 55 5.27 0.86 -11.68
CA SER A 55 6.37 1.71 -11.20
C SER A 55 6.06 2.43 -9.89
N ASP A 56 4.83 2.88 -9.71
CA ASP A 56 4.41 3.58 -8.49
C ASP A 56 4.28 2.61 -7.32
N ARG A 57 3.80 1.39 -7.58
CA ARG A 57 3.76 0.34 -6.56
C ARG A 57 5.15 -0.03 -6.06
N GLU A 58 6.13 -0.14 -6.96
CA GLU A 58 7.53 -0.42 -6.61
C GLU A 58 8.11 0.70 -5.73
N LYS A 59 7.85 1.96 -6.05
CA LYS A 59 8.24 3.10 -5.20
C LYS A 59 7.61 3.02 -3.81
N ILE A 60 6.29 2.83 -3.75
CA ILE A 60 5.56 2.77 -2.48
C ILE A 60 6.03 1.57 -1.64
N ALA A 61 6.26 0.42 -2.27
CA ALA A 61 6.87 -0.76 -1.63
C ALA A 61 8.24 -0.43 -1.02
N GLY A 62 9.08 0.33 -1.73
CA GLY A 62 10.34 0.85 -1.21
C GLY A 62 10.17 1.80 -0.02
N ILE A 63 9.15 2.68 -0.03
CA ILE A 63 8.84 3.58 1.09
C ILE A 63 8.43 2.78 2.35
N VAL A 64 7.64 1.72 2.16
CA VAL A 64 7.13 0.86 3.24
C VAL A 64 8.19 -0.15 3.70
N GLY A 65 9.17 -0.48 2.86
CA GLY A 65 10.17 -1.51 3.12
C GLY A 65 9.61 -2.93 3.03
N ARG A 66 8.63 -3.14 2.13
CA ARG A 66 7.91 -4.41 1.96
C ARG A 66 7.78 -4.77 0.47
N PRO A 67 7.70 -6.05 0.10
CA PRO A 67 7.42 -6.47 -1.28
C PRO A 67 6.08 -5.95 -1.80
N VAL A 68 5.99 -5.72 -3.12
CA VAL A 68 4.77 -5.27 -3.79
C VAL A 68 3.64 -6.30 -3.62
N GLU A 69 3.99 -7.58 -3.63
CA GLU A 69 3.06 -8.69 -3.54
C GLU A 69 2.39 -8.79 -2.16
N GLU A 70 3.07 -8.33 -1.11
CA GLU A 70 2.49 -8.25 0.25
C GLU A 70 1.48 -7.11 0.32
N LEU A 71 1.81 -5.96 -0.26
CA LEU A 71 0.98 -4.75 -0.22
C LEU A 71 -0.23 -4.81 -1.16
N TRP A 72 -0.14 -5.60 -2.23
CA TRP A 72 -1.21 -5.83 -3.22
C TRP A 72 -1.38 -7.32 -3.57
N PRO A 73 -1.88 -8.16 -2.64
CA PRO A 73 -1.99 -9.61 -2.84
C PRO A 73 -2.91 -9.99 -4.01
N LYS A 74 -3.95 -9.18 -4.27
CA LYS A 74 -4.91 -9.38 -5.37
C LYS A 74 -4.31 -9.23 -6.77
N LEU A 75 -3.08 -8.73 -6.91
CA LEU A 75 -2.40 -8.70 -8.21
C LEU A 75 -2.04 -10.11 -8.71
N LYS A 76 -1.91 -11.10 -7.82
CA LYS A 76 -1.62 -12.48 -8.19
C LYS A 76 -2.81 -13.15 -8.90
N GLU A 77 -4.03 -12.80 -8.54
CA GLU A 77 -5.26 -13.40 -9.11
C GLU A 77 -5.50 -13.02 -10.59
N VAL A 78 -4.88 -11.95 -11.08
CA VAL A 78 -5.12 -11.44 -12.46
C VAL A 78 -4.12 -12.01 -13.49
N GLN A 79 -3.03 -12.65 -13.04
CA GLN A 79 -1.99 -13.16 -13.95
C GLN A 79 -2.19 -14.63 -14.37
N GLU A 80 -3.22 -15.31 -13.87
CA GLU A 80 -3.53 -16.72 -14.18
C GLU A 80 -4.88 -16.91 -14.92
N ALA A 81 -5.44 -15.86 -15.54
CA ALA A 81 -6.66 -15.92 -16.35
C ALA A 81 -6.38 -15.72 -17.86
#